data_AF-A0A3M5VCQ9-F1
#
_entry.id   AF-A0A3M5VCQ9-F1
#
_cell.length_a   1.000
_cell.length_b   1.000
_cell.length_c   1.000
_cell.angle_alpha   90.00
_cell.angle_beta   90.00
_cell.angle_gamma   90.00
#
_symmetry.space_group_name_H-M   'P 1'
#
loop_
_entity.id
_entity.type
_entity.pdbx_description
1 polymer ?
#
loop_
_entity_poly.entity_id
_entity_poly.type
_entity_poly.pdbx_seq_one_letter_code
_entity_poly.pdbx_strand_id
1 'polypeptide(L)'
;MDVPKILTIGNSNDKGVWDHGSPVFMEHEPRISIDYLAGRSLAIGPFKEWYVAFDWIYDHGSRKENRANTLYSGLGTDIDTHSRVNLSANFYGRYQWENYGASNEYSWDGYRAQMKYIVPIGKFDNGASLTYIGFTNYDFGSDLHKDNPARTANSLVATNVLLYSFTHLRFTLVGRYFHNGGNWEDGSELNFGEGNFRARSDGWGYYAGVGYQF
;
A
#
# COMPACT_ATOMS: atom_id res chain seq x y z
N MET A 1 8.87 -5.68 0.95
CA MET A 1 9.75 -5.59 2.12
C MET A 1 10.87 -4.65 1.75
N ASP A 2 11.02 -3.60 2.55
CA ASP A 2 12.04 -2.59 2.41
C ASP A 2 12.90 -2.62 3.68
N VAL A 3 14.21 -2.44 3.49
CA VAL A 3 15.17 -2.30 4.59
C VAL A 3 15.73 -0.88 4.50
N PRO A 4 15.19 0.06 5.29
CA PRO A 4 15.57 1.46 5.21
C PRO A 4 17.04 1.66 5.62
N LYS A 5 17.73 2.58 4.92
CA LYS A 5 19.11 3.03 5.16
C LYS A 5 20.07 1.97 5.76
N ILE A 6 20.69 1.18 4.89
CA ILE A 6 21.72 0.21 5.27
C ILE A 6 23.11 0.85 5.14
N LEU A 7 23.97 0.65 6.15
CA LEU A 7 25.37 1.12 6.13
C LEU A 7 25.51 2.62 5.82
N THR A 8 24.60 3.45 6.34
CA THR A 8 24.52 4.91 6.11
C THR A 8 24.19 5.36 4.68
N ILE A 9 23.96 4.44 3.74
CA ILE A 9 23.55 4.75 2.38
C ILE A 9 22.04 5.09 2.37
N GLY A 10 21.72 6.35 2.12
CA GLY A 10 20.35 6.87 2.11
C GLY A 10 20.34 8.41 2.08
N ASN A 11 19.14 9.01 2.08
CA ASN A 11 19.01 10.48 2.22
C ASN A 11 18.80 10.88 3.70
N SER A 12 18.79 12.18 3.98
CA SER A 12 18.66 12.71 5.36
C SER A 12 17.29 12.44 6.01
N ASN A 13 16.26 12.19 5.21
CA ASN A 13 14.89 11.92 5.66
C ASN A 13 14.67 10.42 5.90
N ASP A 14 15.58 9.57 5.45
CA ASP A 14 15.54 8.13 5.69
C ASP A 14 16.20 7.78 7.04
N LYS A 15 15.52 6.96 7.83
CA LYS A 15 15.95 6.51 9.16
C LYS A 15 15.89 4.99 9.17
N GLY A 16 17.07 4.37 9.14
CA GLY A 16 17.23 2.92 9.24
C GLY A 16 17.66 2.47 10.63
N VAL A 17 18.11 1.23 10.72
CA VAL A 17 18.53 0.57 11.97
C VAL A 17 19.59 1.38 12.76
N TRP A 18 20.50 2.06 12.06
CA TRP A 18 21.60 2.81 12.67
C TRP A 18 21.19 4.20 13.19
N ASP A 19 20.02 4.70 12.79
CA ASP A 19 19.49 6.01 13.20
C ASP A 19 18.28 5.88 14.14
N HIS A 20 18.12 4.71 14.77
CA HIS A 20 16.94 4.35 15.55
C HIS A 20 15.62 4.48 14.76
N GLY A 21 15.65 4.32 13.44
CA GLY A 21 14.45 4.19 12.62
C GLY A 21 13.94 2.76 12.56
N SER A 22 13.07 2.48 11.59
CA SER A 22 12.58 1.11 11.39
C SER A 22 13.62 0.28 10.64
N PRO A 23 14.02 -0.90 11.17
CA PRO A 23 14.92 -1.78 10.45
C PRO A 23 14.25 -2.48 9.26
N VAL A 24 12.92 -2.64 9.28
CA VAL A 24 12.16 -3.34 8.24
C VAL A 24 10.76 -2.75 8.13
N PHE A 25 10.37 -2.45 6.90
CA PHE A 25 8.98 -2.25 6.52
C PHE A 25 8.55 -3.38 5.58
N MET A 26 7.35 -3.92 5.77
CA MET A 26 6.80 -4.95 4.88
C MET A 26 5.30 -4.80 4.70
N GLU A 27 4.85 -5.22 3.53
CA GLU A 27 3.44 -5.31 3.15
C GLU A 27 3.26 -6.64 2.41
N HIS A 28 2.27 -7.43 2.82
CA HIS A 28 1.97 -8.74 2.27
C HIS A 28 0.48 -8.85 1.95
N GLU A 29 0.15 -9.23 0.72
CA GLU A 29 -1.23 -9.33 0.21
C GLU A 29 -1.63 -10.79 -0.10
N PRO A 30 -1.66 -11.73 0.87
CA PRO A 30 -2.06 -13.10 0.55
C PRO A 30 -3.59 -13.18 0.31
N ARG A 31 -3.96 -13.98 -0.70
CA ARG A 31 -5.36 -14.31 -1.01
C ARG A 31 -5.52 -15.82 -1.07
N ILE A 32 -6.59 -16.34 -0.47
CA ILE A 32 -6.92 -17.76 -0.43
C ILE A 32 -8.22 -17.97 -1.20
N SER A 33 -8.19 -18.79 -2.25
CA SER A 33 -9.34 -19.06 -3.12
C SER A 33 -10.46 -19.79 -2.37
N ILE A 34 -11.64 -19.19 -2.32
CA ILE A 34 -12.85 -19.80 -1.76
C ILE A 34 -13.38 -20.86 -2.73
N ASP A 35 -13.36 -20.57 -4.03
CA ASP A 35 -13.77 -21.48 -5.10
C ASP A 35 -13.00 -22.82 -5.02
N TYR A 36 -11.67 -22.74 -4.85
CA TYR A 36 -10.82 -23.92 -4.70
C TYR A 36 -11.17 -24.71 -3.43
N LEU A 37 -11.30 -24.03 -2.29
CA LEU A 37 -11.67 -24.66 -1.01
C LEU A 37 -13.07 -25.28 -1.05
N ALA A 38 -14.01 -24.68 -1.78
CA ALA A 38 -15.36 -25.19 -1.98
C ALA A 38 -15.44 -26.32 -3.03
N GLY A 39 -14.38 -26.55 -3.80
CA GLY A 39 -14.33 -27.55 -4.87
C GLY A 39 -15.28 -27.24 -6.05
N ARG A 40 -15.75 -25.99 -6.18
CA ARG A 40 -16.66 -25.56 -7.25
C ARG A 40 -16.49 -24.09 -7.57
N SER A 41 -16.84 -23.71 -8.80
CA SER A 41 -16.92 -22.31 -9.18
C SER A 41 -18.05 -21.59 -8.44
N LEU A 42 -17.73 -20.41 -7.91
CA LEU A 42 -18.63 -19.44 -7.31
C LEU A 42 -18.75 -18.18 -8.19
N ALA A 43 -18.35 -18.29 -9.46
CA ALA A 43 -18.38 -17.19 -10.41
C ALA A 43 -19.81 -16.66 -10.63
N ILE A 44 -19.96 -15.35 -10.67
CA ILE A 44 -21.24 -14.67 -10.92
C ILE A 44 -20.97 -13.50 -11.88
N GLY A 45 -21.49 -13.58 -13.10
CA GLY A 45 -21.26 -12.55 -14.12
C GLY A 45 -19.77 -12.32 -14.37
N PRO A 46 -19.24 -11.08 -14.26
CA PRO A 46 -17.83 -10.79 -14.49
C PRO A 46 -16.92 -11.19 -13.32
N PHE A 47 -17.45 -11.57 -12.17
CA PHE A 47 -16.65 -11.98 -11.00
C PHE A 47 -16.27 -13.45 -11.15
N LYS A 48 -15.00 -13.73 -11.45
CA LYS A 48 -14.51 -15.05 -11.86
C LYS A 48 -14.22 -15.98 -10.69
N GLU A 49 -13.72 -15.43 -9.60
CA GLU A 49 -13.24 -16.17 -8.44
C GLU A 49 -13.34 -15.29 -7.20
N TRP A 50 -13.61 -15.91 -6.06
CA TRP A 50 -13.71 -15.23 -4.77
C TRP A 50 -12.60 -15.68 -3.82
N TYR A 51 -12.11 -14.76 -3.01
CA TYR A 51 -11.00 -14.98 -2.10
C TYR A 51 -11.31 -14.50 -0.69
N VAL A 52 -10.81 -15.21 0.31
CA VAL A 52 -10.48 -14.58 1.59
C VAL A 52 -9.18 -13.82 1.36
N ALA A 53 -9.24 -12.50 1.49
CA ALA A 53 -8.14 -11.60 1.15
C ALA A 53 -7.59 -10.94 2.41
N PHE A 54 -6.27 -10.80 2.46
CA PHE A 54 -5.57 -10.09 3.50
C PHE A 54 -4.61 -9.07 2.89
N ASP A 55 -4.39 -7.99 3.62
CA ASP A 55 -3.34 -7.02 3.38
C ASP A 55 -2.72 -6.68 4.75
N TRP A 56 -1.52 -7.18 5.00
CA TRP A 56 -0.82 -7.06 6.26
C TRP A 56 0.38 -6.12 6.11
N ILE A 57 0.33 -5.01 6.81
CA ILE A 57 1.36 -3.98 6.81
C ILE A 57 2.06 -4.01 8.17
N TYR A 58 3.38 -4.13 8.15
CA TYR A 58 4.20 -4.18 9.34
C TYR A 58 5.42 -3.28 9.18
N ASP A 59 5.54 -2.32 10.09
CA ASP A 59 6.68 -1.44 10.22
C ASP A 59 7.31 -1.69 11.59
N HIS A 60 8.51 -2.29 11.64
CA HIS A 60 9.05 -2.80 12.90
C HIS A 60 9.28 -1.70 13.93
N GLY A 61 9.80 -0.54 13.52
CA GLY A 61 10.17 0.55 14.41
C GLY A 61 11.21 0.16 15.47
N SER A 62 11.89 1.14 16.04
CA SER A 62 12.76 0.90 17.21
C SER A 62 12.05 1.20 18.55
N ARG A 63 10.92 1.91 18.48
CA ARG A 63 10.12 2.43 19.60
C ARG A 63 8.63 2.47 19.23
N LYS A 64 7.79 2.85 20.19
CA LYS A 64 6.33 2.92 19.96
C LYS A 64 5.97 3.98 18.92
N GLU A 65 6.67 5.11 18.91
CA GLU A 65 6.37 6.27 18.08
C GLU A 65 6.74 6.06 16.60
N ASN A 66 7.49 5.00 16.27
CA ASN A 66 7.94 4.69 14.91
C ASN A 66 7.64 3.24 14.49
N ARG A 67 6.70 2.56 15.16
CA ARG A 67 6.23 1.20 14.85
C ARG A 67 4.77 1.20 14.42
N ALA A 68 4.44 0.36 13.43
CA ALA A 68 3.06 0.11 13.04
C ALA A 68 2.82 -1.36 12.66
N ASN A 69 1.59 -1.81 12.87
CA ASN A 69 1.15 -3.16 12.57
C ASN A 69 -0.36 -3.16 12.29
N THR A 70 -0.72 -3.31 11.02
CA THR A 70 -2.09 -3.19 10.54
C THR A 70 -2.46 -4.42 9.75
N LEU A 71 -3.57 -5.07 10.12
CA LEU A 71 -4.14 -6.16 9.33
C LEU A 71 -5.48 -5.73 8.73
N TYR A 72 -5.51 -5.73 7.40
CA TYR A 72 -6.73 -5.71 6.62
C TYR A 72 -7.13 -7.16 6.31
N SER A 73 -8.39 -7.49 6.53
CA SER A 73 -8.95 -8.80 6.21
C SER A 73 -10.36 -8.68 5.66
N GLY A 74 -10.70 -9.49 4.65
CA GLY A 74 -12.02 -9.43 4.03
C GLY A 74 -12.15 -10.26 2.76
N LEU A 75 -12.92 -9.76 1.81
CA LEU A 75 -13.29 -10.47 0.58
C LEU A 75 -12.60 -9.85 -0.62
N GLY A 76 -12.05 -10.72 -1.47
CA GLY A 76 -11.42 -10.36 -2.73
C GLY A 76 -12.07 -11.05 -3.92
N THR A 77 -11.87 -10.50 -5.11
CA THR A 77 -12.32 -11.11 -6.37
C THR A 77 -11.43 -10.70 -7.54
N ASP A 78 -11.38 -11.57 -8.55
CA ASP A 78 -10.80 -11.28 -9.85
C ASP A 78 -11.93 -11.07 -10.88
N ILE A 79 -11.84 -9.99 -11.66
CA ILE A 79 -12.90 -9.50 -12.54
C ILE A 79 -12.51 -9.73 -13.99
N ASP A 80 -13.36 -10.39 -14.77
CA ASP A 80 -13.25 -10.47 -16.23
C ASP A 80 -13.67 -9.14 -16.85
N THR A 81 -12.71 -8.47 -17.49
CA THR A 81 -12.95 -7.22 -18.20
C THR A 81 -13.25 -7.44 -19.68
N HIS A 82 -13.19 -8.68 -20.17
CA HIS A 82 -13.20 -9.03 -21.60
C HIS A 82 -12.17 -8.23 -22.41
N SER A 83 -11.03 -7.92 -21.77
CA SER A 83 -9.96 -7.14 -22.35
C SER A 83 -8.60 -7.68 -21.88
N ARG A 84 -7.51 -7.02 -22.31
CA ARG A 84 -6.15 -7.33 -21.83
C ARG A 84 -5.87 -6.91 -20.38
N VAL A 85 -6.85 -6.31 -19.69
CA VAL A 85 -6.70 -5.82 -18.33
C VAL A 85 -6.99 -6.93 -17.33
N ASN A 86 -5.99 -7.30 -16.54
CA ASN A 86 -6.19 -8.11 -15.35
C ASN A 86 -6.68 -7.18 -14.25
N LEU A 87 -7.89 -7.39 -13.74
CA LEU A 87 -8.50 -6.55 -12.72
C LEU A 87 -8.82 -7.40 -11.49
N SER A 88 -8.47 -6.87 -10.32
CA SER A 88 -8.81 -7.44 -9.01
C SER A 88 -9.33 -6.35 -8.10
N ALA A 89 -10.26 -6.71 -7.23
CA ALA A 89 -10.81 -5.81 -6.22
C ALA A 89 -10.94 -6.54 -4.89
N ASN A 90 -10.71 -5.82 -3.81
CA ASN A 90 -10.81 -6.34 -2.45
C ASN A 90 -11.50 -5.33 -1.54
N PHE A 91 -12.23 -5.84 -0.55
CA PHE A 91 -12.88 -5.05 0.49
C PHE A 91 -12.56 -5.64 1.84
N TYR A 92 -12.04 -4.80 2.75
CA TYR A 92 -11.47 -5.24 4.01
C TYR A 92 -12.05 -4.47 5.21
N GLY A 93 -12.16 -5.14 6.35
CA GLY A 93 -12.12 -4.50 7.66
C GLY A 93 -10.69 -4.42 8.19
N ARG A 94 -10.38 -3.39 8.98
CA ARG A 94 -9.05 -3.15 9.53
C ARG A 94 -9.00 -3.41 11.03
N TYR A 95 -8.10 -4.29 11.45
CA TYR A 95 -7.63 -4.35 12.83
C TYR A 95 -6.28 -3.65 12.94
N GLN A 96 -6.20 -2.66 13.82
CA GLN A 96 -5.01 -1.87 14.06
C GLN A 96 -4.37 -2.32 15.38
N TRP A 97 -3.12 -2.79 15.36
CA TRP A 97 -2.31 -2.92 16.57
C TRP A 97 -1.55 -1.62 16.79
N GLU A 98 -0.21 -1.62 16.76
CA GLU A 98 0.59 -0.41 16.83
C GLU A 98 0.34 0.49 15.63
N ASN A 99 0.34 1.80 15.85
CA ASN A 99 0.14 2.81 14.83
C ASN A 99 0.83 4.11 15.23
N TYR A 100 2.13 4.05 15.48
CA TYR A 100 2.93 5.22 15.83
C TYR A 100 2.42 5.99 17.07
N GLY A 101 1.72 5.30 17.99
CA GLY A 101 1.09 5.91 19.16
C GLY A 101 -0.22 6.66 18.90
N ALA A 102 -0.85 6.47 17.74
CA ALA A 102 -2.14 7.08 17.41
C ALA A 102 -3.29 6.56 18.30
N SER A 103 -4.41 7.29 18.33
CA SER A 103 -5.53 6.96 19.23
C SER A 103 -6.33 5.71 18.85
N ASN A 104 -6.16 5.20 17.63
CA ASN A 104 -6.87 4.02 17.13
C ASN A 104 -6.13 2.68 17.35
N GLU A 105 -5.02 2.68 18.10
CA GLU A 105 -4.27 1.46 18.39
C GLU A 105 -5.12 0.40 19.12
N TYR A 106 -4.85 -0.88 18.82
CA TYR A 106 -5.49 -2.07 19.42
C TYR A 106 -7.02 -2.13 19.25
N SER A 107 -7.52 -1.73 18.08
CA SER A 107 -8.96 -1.67 17.80
C SER A 107 -9.31 -2.10 16.37
N TRP A 108 -10.58 -2.48 16.17
CA TRP A 108 -11.17 -2.54 14.84
C TRP A 108 -11.57 -1.12 14.44
N ASP A 109 -10.91 -0.58 13.42
CA ASP A 109 -11.04 0.83 13.08
C ASP A 109 -10.93 1.04 11.58
N GLY A 110 -12.04 1.34 10.92
CA GLY A 110 -12.08 1.60 9.49
C GLY A 110 -12.02 0.37 8.56
N TYR A 111 -12.08 0.69 7.27
CA TYR A 111 -12.21 -0.24 6.16
C TYR A 111 -11.30 0.18 5.02
N ARG A 112 -10.98 -0.75 4.12
CA ARG A 112 -10.27 -0.48 2.86
C ARG A 112 -11.01 -1.06 1.68
N ALA A 113 -11.26 -0.23 0.68
CA ALA A 113 -11.57 -0.67 -0.67
C ALA A 113 -10.29 -0.59 -1.51
N GLN A 114 -9.86 -1.73 -2.05
CA GLN A 114 -8.65 -1.82 -2.86
C GLN A 114 -9.02 -2.28 -4.28
N MET A 115 -8.40 -1.65 -5.26
CA MET A 115 -8.51 -2.06 -6.66
C MET A 115 -7.13 -2.09 -7.29
N LYS A 116 -6.83 -3.15 -8.04
CA LYS A 116 -5.55 -3.31 -8.73
C LYS A 116 -5.79 -3.82 -10.14
N TYR A 117 -5.14 -3.17 -11.10
CA TYR A 117 -5.20 -3.52 -12.50
C TYR A 117 -3.81 -3.59 -13.13
N ILE A 118 -3.61 -4.58 -13.99
CA ILE A 118 -2.36 -4.82 -14.73
C ILE A 118 -2.68 -4.82 -16.22
N VAL A 119 -1.96 -3.99 -16.98
CA VAL A 119 -2.16 -3.78 -18.41
C VAL A 119 -0.85 -4.00 -19.15
N PRO A 120 -0.70 -5.14 -19.86
CA PRO A 120 0.42 -5.34 -20.78
C PRO A 120 0.33 -4.31 -21.93
N ILE A 121 1.35 -3.45 -22.07
CA ILE A 121 1.36 -2.41 -23.11
C ILE A 121 1.96 -2.96 -24.40
N GLY A 122 3.15 -3.55 -24.34
CA GLY A 122 3.85 -4.05 -25.53
C GLY A 122 5.17 -4.76 -25.24
N LYS A 123 5.74 -5.33 -26.30
CA LYS A 123 7.08 -5.94 -26.33
C LYS A 123 7.96 -5.18 -27.33
N PHE A 124 9.27 -5.16 -27.09
CA PHE A 124 10.24 -4.42 -27.87
C PHE A 124 11.31 -5.36 -28.44
N ASP A 125 11.93 -4.95 -29.55
CA ASP A 125 12.92 -5.76 -30.29
C ASP A 125 14.19 -6.05 -29.48
N ASN A 126 14.48 -5.24 -28.47
CA ASN A 126 15.59 -5.49 -27.55
C ASN A 126 15.28 -6.58 -26.50
N GLY A 127 14.14 -7.27 -26.62
CA GLY A 127 13.73 -8.35 -25.73
C GLY A 127 12.99 -7.89 -24.46
N ALA A 128 12.71 -6.60 -24.32
CA ALA A 128 11.97 -6.07 -23.18
C ALA A 128 10.45 -6.12 -23.38
N SER A 129 9.72 -5.98 -22.27
CA SER A 129 8.29 -5.73 -22.23
C SER A 129 7.96 -4.51 -21.37
N LEU A 130 6.90 -3.79 -21.72
CA LEU A 130 6.36 -2.69 -20.91
C LEU A 130 4.97 -3.08 -20.40
N THR A 131 4.80 -2.98 -19.09
CA THR A 131 3.54 -3.24 -18.40
C THR A 131 3.19 -2.02 -17.55
N TYR A 132 1.94 -1.61 -17.58
CA TYR A 132 1.41 -0.61 -16.66
C TYR A 132 0.65 -1.32 -15.54
N ILE A 133 0.97 -0.99 -14.29
CA ILE A 133 0.32 -1.53 -13.10
C ILE A 133 -0.24 -0.35 -12.32
N GLY A 134 -1.54 -0.37 -12.06
CA GLY A 134 -2.18 0.60 -11.18
C GLY A 134 -2.82 -0.09 -10.00
N PHE A 135 -2.75 0.52 -8.83
CA PHE A 135 -3.51 0.09 -7.68
C PHE A 135 -3.88 1.27 -6.80
N THR A 136 -5.10 1.25 -6.28
CA THR A 136 -5.65 2.27 -5.41
C THR A 136 -6.13 1.64 -4.11
N ASN A 137 -5.67 2.18 -2.99
CA ASN A 137 -6.19 1.90 -1.66
C ASN A 137 -7.03 3.11 -1.24
N TYR A 138 -8.31 2.89 -0.97
CA TYR A 138 -9.19 3.88 -0.35
C TYR A 138 -9.56 3.39 1.05
N ASP A 139 -8.97 4.04 2.05
CA ASP A 139 -9.24 3.82 3.46
C ASP A 139 -10.33 4.78 3.92
N PHE A 140 -11.30 4.31 4.70
CA PHE A 140 -12.39 5.13 5.22
C PHE A 140 -12.99 4.58 6.51
N GLY A 141 -13.76 5.40 7.21
CA GLY A 141 -14.47 5.01 8.43
C GLY A 141 -13.57 4.89 9.67
N SER A 142 -12.39 5.53 9.64
CA SER A 142 -11.46 5.59 10.76
C SER A 142 -11.88 6.63 11.80
N ASP A 143 -11.72 6.30 13.08
CA ASP A 143 -12.05 7.15 14.22
C ASP A 143 -10.93 8.10 14.63
N LEU A 144 -9.74 8.01 14.00
CA LEU A 144 -8.56 8.85 14.26
C LEU A 144 -8.86 10.36 14.38
N HIS A 145 -9.78 10.87 13.58
CA HIS A 145 -10.16 12.29 13.54
C HIS A 145 -10.93 12.75 14.79
N LYS A 146 -11.53 11.84 15.56
CA LYS A 146 -12.37 12.18 16.73
C LYS A 146 -11.55 12.80 17.86
N ASP A 147 -10.32 12.33 18.04
CA ASP A 147 -9.44 12.80 19.12
C ASP A 147 -8.41 13.83 18.64
N ASN A 148 -8.20 13.93 17.33
CA ASN A 148 -7.18 14.80 16.76
C ASN A 148 -7.65 15.42 15.42
N PRO A 149 -7.92 16.75 15.37
CA PRO A 149 -8.37 17.40 14.15
C PRO A 149 -7.31 17.46 13.05
N ALA A 150 -6.04 17.15 13.36
CA ALA A 150 -5.00 17.00 12.34
C ALA A 150 -5.04 15.61 11.66
N ARG A 151 -5.97 14.74 12.04
CA ARG A 151 -6.15 13.39 11.49
C ARG A 151 -7.47 13.28 10.76
N THR A 152 -7.58 12.29 9.87
CA THR A 152 -8.75 12.10 9.00
C THR A 152 -9.39 10.74 9.17
N ALA A 153 -10.69 10.68 8.85
CA ALA A 153 -11.44 9.44 8.81
C ALA A 153 -11.14 8.59 7.56
N ASN A 154 -10.50 9.18 6.56
CA ASN A 154 -10.26 8.57 5.26
C ASN A 154 -8.85 8.88 4.73
N SER A 155 -8.39 8.08 3.78
CA SER A 155 -7.15 8.30 3.04
C SER A 155 -7.26 7.62 1.69
N LEU A 156 -6.62 8.17 0.68
CA LEU A 156 -6.50 7.55 -0.63
C LEU A 156 -5.04 7.52 -1.05
N VAL A 157 -4.60 6.37 -1.52
CA VAL A 157 -3.30 6.19 -2.16
C VAL A 157 -3.52 5.53 -3.51
N ALA A 158 -3.25 6.26 -4.60
CA ALA A 158 -3.31 5.75 -5.95
C ALA A 158 -1.89 5.64 -6.52
N THR A 159 -1.45 4.42 -6.82
CA THR A 159 -0.12 4.14 -7.36
C THR A 159 -0.21 3.78 -8.83
N ASN A 160 0.66 4.40 -9.64
CA ASN A 160 0.80 4.20 -11.07
C ASN A 160 2.23 3.76 -11.36
N VAL A 161 2.42 2.55 -11.87
CA VAL A 161 3.74 1.96 -12.13
C VAL A 161 3.89 1.68 -13.62
N LEU A 162 4.98 2.17 -14.21
CA LEU A 162 5.50 1.68 -15.48
C LEU A 162 6.63 0.70 -15.18
N LEU A 163 6.41 -0.56 -15.55
CA LEU A 163 7.36 -1.65 -15.39
C LEU A 163 7.94 -2.02 -16.75
N TYR A 164 9.23 -1.75 -16.93
CA TYR A 164 10.01 -2.15 -18.10
C TYR A 164 10.90 -3.35 -17.74
N SER A 165 10.62 -4.51 -18.33
CA SER A 165 11.21 -5.79 -17.89
C SER A 165 11.85 -6.57 -19.03
N PHE A 166 13.08 -7.02 -18.80
CA PHE A 166 13.76 -8.09 -19.53
C PHE A 166 13.54 -9.44 -18.80
N THR A 167 14.23 -10.50 -19.22
CA THR A 167 14.18 -11.82 -18.56
C THR A 167 14.50 -11.76 -17.07
N HIS A 168 15.53 -10.99 -16.69
CA HIS A 168 15.94 -10.83 -15.29
C HIS A 168 15.89 -9.38 -14.82
N LEU A 169 16.39 -8.44 -15.62
CA LEU A 169 16.48 -7.05 -15.21
C LEU A 169 15.13 -6.35 -15.36
N ARG A 170 14.74 -5.59 -14.32
CA ARG A 170 13.49 -4.82 -14.28
C ARG A 170 13.76 -3.39 -13.88
N PHE A 171 13.06 -2.46 -14.51
CA PHE A 171 13.07 -1.03 -14.21
C PHE A 171 11.64 -0.59 -13.92
N THR A 172 11.46 0.16 -12.84
CA THR A 172 10.15 0.68 -12.44
C THR A 172 10.21 2.20 -12.31
N LEU A 173 9.23 2.87 -12.92
CA LEU A 173 8.92 4.27 -12.64
C LEU A 173 7.54 4.33 -12.00
N VAL A 174 7.42 5.05 -10.90
CA VAL A 174 6.20 5.09 -10.10
C VAL A 174 5.79 6.54 -9.86
N GLY A 175 4.53 6.85 -10.18
CA GLY A 175 3.84 8.05 -9.71
C GLY A 175 2.75 7.65 -8.74
N ARG A 176 2.82 8.17 -7.51
CA ARG A 176 1.85 7.88 -6.45
C ARG A 176 1.15 9.16 -6.04
N TYR A 177 -0.16 9.18 -6.11
CA TYR A 177 -0.98 10.26 -5.60
C TYR A 177 -1.51 9.89 -4.22
N PHE A 178 -1.52 10.88 -3.33
CA PHE A 178 -2.05 10.80 -1.99
C PHE A 178 -3.16 11.83 -1.82
N HIS A 179 -4.21 11.44 -1.11
CA HIS A 179 -5.17 12.35 -0.49
C HIS A 179 -5.32 11.91 0.97
N ASN A 180 -5.11 12.84 1.90
CA ASN A 180 -4.98 12.58 3.32
C ASN A 180 -3.98 11.46 3.61
N GLY A 181 -2.82 11.48 2.96
CA GLY A 181 -1.78 10.46 3.08
C GLY A 181 -1.45 10.13 4.54
N GLY A 182 -1.55 8.85 4.90
CA GLY A 182 -1.31 8.37 6.27
C GLY A 182 -2.36 8.83 7.29
N ASN A 183 -3.57 9.17 6.83
CA ASN A 183 -4.67 9.73 7.62
C ASN A 183 -4.34 11.07 8.31
N TRP A 184 -3.51 11.90 7.67
CA TRP A 184 -3.27 13.29 8.10
C TRP A 184 -4.17 14.25 7.30
N GLU A 185 -4.72 15.25 7.99
CA GLU A 185 -5.50 16.33 7.37
C GLU A 185 -4.54 17.30 6.66
N ASP A 186 -4.77 17.54 5.38
CA ASP A 186 -3.90 18.38 4.58
C ASP A 186 -3.91 19.84 5.08
N GLY A 187 -2.73 20.47 5.11
CA GLY A 187 -2.57 21.83 5.59
C GLY A 187 -2.66 22.02 7.11
N SER A 188 -2.91 20.96 7.89
CA SER A 188 -2.85 21.01 9.36
C SER A 188 -1.46 21.41 9.85
N GLU A 189 -1.39 22.18 10.94
CA GLU A 189 -0.12 22.52 11.57
C GLU A 189 0.30 21.38 12.52
N LEU A 190 1.49 20.85 12.27
CA LEU A 190 2.08 19.73 13.00
C LEU A 190 3.40 20.16 13.64
N ASN A 191 3.82 19.46 14.69
CA ASN A 191 5.14 19.61 15.28
C ASN A 191 5.62 18.24 15.77
N PHE A 192 6.66 17.72 15.12
CA PHE A 192 7.27 16.43 15.46
C PHE A 192 8.57 16.59 16.26
N GLY A 193 8.74 17.71 16.95
CA GLY A 193 9.89 17.99 17.82
C GLY A 193 10.97 18.89 17.18
N GLU A 194 10.84 19.24 15.91
CA GLU A 194 11.78 20.10 15.18
C GLU A 194 11.18 21.46 14.78
N GLY A 195 10.02 21.81 15.34
CA GLY A 195 9.29 23.05 15.05
C GLY A 195 7.99 22.81 14.30
N ASN A 196 7.19 23.87 14.20
CA ASN A 196 5.90 23.82 13.53
C ASN A 196 6.10 23.77 12.01
N PHE A 197 5.35 22.89 11.34
CA PHE A 197 5.29 22.82 9.89
C PHE A 197 3.85 22.52 9.46
N ARG A 198 3.54 22.73 8.17
CA ARG A 198 2.23 22.36 7.62
C ARG A 198 2.30 21.02 6.92
N ALA A 199 1.36 20.14 7.25
CA ALA A 199 1.16 18.88 6.58
C ALA A 199 0.92 19.10 5.08
N ARG A 200 1.55 18.24 4.27
CA ARG A 200 1.32 18.11 2.83
C ARG A 200 0.99 16.66 2.54
N SER A 201 -0.18 16.25 3.00
CA SER A 201 -0.69 14.89 2.88
C SER A 201 -1.43 14.67 1.56
N ASP A 202 -1.72 15.74 0.83
CA ASP A 202 -2.24 15.71 -0.53
C ASP A 202 -1.15 16.01 -1.56
N GLY A 203 -1.02 15.15 -2.58
CA GLY A 203 -0.10 15.41 -3.68
C GLY A 203 0.56 14.17 -4.27
N TRP A 204 1.62 14.42 -5.04
CA TRP A 204 2.34 13.39 -5.78
C TRP A 204 3.69 13.06 -5.15
N GLY A 205 3.98 11.77 -5.04
CA GLY A 205 5.30 11.21 -4.76
C GLY A 205 5.77 10.36 -5.94
N TYR A 206 7.09 10.24 -6.09
CA TYR A 206 7.71 9.52 -7.21
C TYR A 206 8.77 8.55 -6.72
N TYR A 207 8.82 7.38 -7.36
CA TYR A 207 9.83 6.36 -7.07
C TYR A 207 10.43 5.83 -8.37
N ALA A 208 11.71 5.50 -8.33
CA ALA A 208 12.38 4.76 -9.39
C ALA A 208 13.05 3.53 -8.78
N GLY A 209 13.04 2.42 -9.49
CA GLY A 209 13.58 1.16 -9.00
C GLY A 209 14.29 0.37 -10.10
N VAL A 210 15.34 -0.34 -9.69
CA VAL A 210 16.04 -1.33 -10.50
C VAL A 210 16.02 -2.63 -9.71
N GLY A 211 15.61 -3.72 -10.35
CA GLY A 211 15.49 -5.02 -9.71
C GLY A 211 15.99 -6.16 -10.59
N TYR A 212 16.36 -7.26 -9.95
CA TYR A 212 16.72 -8.51 -10.61
C TYR A 212 15.72 -9.59 -10.20
N GLN A 213 15.09 -10.22 -11.19
CA GLN A 213 14.28 -11.41 -11.00
C GLN A 213 15.19 -12.64 -11.05
N PHE A 214 15.35 -13.30 -9.90
CA PHE A 214 16.08 -14.56 -9.74
C PHE A 214 15.37 -15.71 -10.46
#